data_AF-A0A410RYE8-F1
#
_entry.id   AF-A0A410RYE8-F1
#
_cell.length_a   1.000
_cell.length_b   1.000
_cell.length_c   1.000
_cell.angle_alpha   90.00
_cell.angle_beta   90.00
_cell.angle_gamma   90.00
#
_symmetry.space_group_name_H-M   'P 1'
#
loop_
_entity.id
_entity.type
_entity.pdbx_description
1 polymer ?
#
loop_
_entity_poly.entity_id
_entity_poly.type
_entity_poly.pdbx_seq_one_letter_code
_entity_poly.pdbx_strand_id
1 'polypeptide(L)'
;MRFTLHRGVSLAVLASARTEADHHEDLGCSIQGPTARPVRRAQVPLKRHIAALGREGALREADALIRWLEDTPRYAALCQGTKRRMGRRVLREDVLFPDPLRHRPRVLHLRQDSLGLDVPVRAKDWPVVADLFAALARGATREELRALATVPVVGELLSDLSQAGWLVRHVGPVDVPGPGALFVGHNTVLVSGREGRVLVDPYFRPTGEADLPGYGALQASDLGRVDAVVITHSHGDHFHLGSLLPLPRDTRIFVPAVARESLFSTDCALRLKQLGFTRVEPLRWGETRQVGDVTVHALPFHGEQPTDGEGPHPDLYNEGNTWLVRSKDFSAAFFADAGHDVRGDMAAVCRRVRKQQGPVDVLFCGVRGFRLPPIFFGFTTLDAFLVNVPRDALTTPQRLMAGPEEALRYGALLGARYVVPCADGGAPWYWREGMGPRYAGYPGEPVEGASNMDENPDADPYPERLAEVRKARGEGPEALLLRPGEALRWRGARKPEVLSTPGFEWPFGNWREPAPQPRSTSRTRQRETR
;
A
#
# COMPACT_ATOMS: atom_id res chain seq x y z
N MET A 1 -11.42 31.39 9.91
CA MET A 1 -11.07 30.04 10.41
C MET A 1 -11.29 29.04 9.28
N ARG A 2 -10.34 28.13 9.05
CA ARG A 2 -10.43 27.04 8.06
C ARG A 2 -10.57 25.70 8.77
N PHE A 3 -11.27 24.76 8.15
CA PHE A 3 -11.61 23.45 8.70
C PHE A 3 -10.99 22.32 7.90
N THR A 4 -10.58 21.26 8.57
CA THR A 4 -10.13 19.99 7.98
C THR A 4 -10.75 18.81 8.72
N LEU A 5 -10.70 17.64 8.12
CA LEU A 5 -11.06 16.39 8.79
C LEU A 5 -10.02 16.06 9.87
N HIS A 6 -10.49 15.55 11.00
CA HIS A 6 -9.62 15.08 12.08
C HIS A 6 -8.71 13.94 11.60
N ARG A 7 -7.41 14.01 11.93
CA ARG A 7 -6.37 13.07 11.45
C ARG A 7 -6.54 11.62 11.92
N GLY A 8 -7.38 11.39 12.93
CA GLY A 8 -7.74 10.04 13.38
C GLY A 8 -8.93 9.43 12.64
N VAL A 9 -9.54 10.16 11.71
CA VAL A 9 -10.65 9.63 10.90
C VAL A 9 -10.08 8.92 9.68
N SER A 10 -10.30 7.62 9.62
CA SER A 10 -10.09 6.84 8.40
C SER A 10 -11.21 7.09 7.40
N LEU A 11 -10.85 7.10 6.12
CA LEU A 11 -11.78 7.18 5.00
C LEU A 11 -11.63 5.93 4.16
N ALA A 12 -12.75 5.39 3.71
CA ALA A 12 -12.74 4.34 2.70
C ALA A 12 -14.03 4.32 1.88
N VAL A 13 -13.94 3.65 0.73
CA VAL A 13 -15.00 3.62 -0.28
C VAL A 13 -15.34 2.17 -0.56
N LEU A 14 -16.58 1.78 -0.26
CA LEU A 14 -17.02 0.38 -0.35
C LEU A 14 -18.03 0.17 -1.47
N ALA A 15 -17.97 -1.03 -2.06
CA ALA A 15 -18.97 -1.50 -3.01
C ALA A 15 -20.19 -2.12 -2.30
N SER A 16 -19.99 -2.64 -1.09
CA SER A 16 -21.04 -3.18 -0.20
C SER A 16 -20.71 -2.88 1.26
N ALA A 17 -21.74 -2.63 2.07
CA ALA A 17 -21.61 -2.47 3.52
C ALA A 17 -22.44 -3.51 4.30
N ARG A 18 -22.71 -4.69 3.72
CA ARG A 18 -23.71 -5.63 4.24
C ARG A 18 -23.29 -6.37 5.52
N THR A 19 -21.99 -6.54 5.78
CA THR A 19 -21.45 -7.25 6.96
C THR A 19 -20.09 -6.67 7.36
N GLU A 20 -19.66 -6.85 8.61
CA GLU A 20 -18.31 -6.49 9.08
C GLU A 20 -17.21 -7.22 8.29
N ALA A 21 -17.47 -8.45 7.84
CA ALA A 21 -16.58 -9.18 6.93
C ALA A 21 -16.54 -8.55 5.52
N ASP A 22 -17.68 -8.11 4.97
CA ASP A 22 -17.71 -7.35 3.71
C ASP A 22 -16.95 -6.01 3.87
N HIS A 23 -17.01 -5.39 5.05
CA HIS A 23 -16.27 -4.19 5.40
C HIS A 23 -14.77 -4.48 5.39
N HIS A 24 -14.28 -5.45 6.17
CA HIS A 24 -12.85 -5.80 6.20
C HIS A 24 -12.29 -6.20 4.81
N GLU A 25 -13.10 -6.90 4.00
CA GLU A 25 -12.75 -7.26 2.63
C GLU A 25 -12.69 -6.07 1.66
N ASP A 26 -13.59 -5.08 1.80
CA ASP A 26 -13.64 -3.88 0.94
C ASP A 26 -12.73 -2.73 1.47
N LEU A 27 -12.40 -2.72 2.77
CA LEU A 27 -11.74 -1.60 3.49
C LEU A 27 -10.22 -1.63 3.52
N GLY A 28 -9.55 -2.77 3.37
CA GLY A 28 -8.08 -2.74 3.50
C GLY A 28 -7.31 -3.99 3.88
N CYS A 29 -7.90 -5.19 3.86
CA CYS A 29 -7.11 -6.43 4.02
C CYS A 29 -7.24 -7.42 2.85
N SER A 30 -8.10 -7.15 1.87
CA SER A 30 -8.04 -7.85 0.59
C SER A 30 -7.50 -6.90 -0.47
N ILE A 31 -6.20 -7.00 -0.64
CA ILE A 31 -5.44 -6.37 -1.73
C ILE A 31 -6.13 -6.60 -3.11
N GLN A 32 -6.93 -7.65 -3.24
CA GLN A 32 -7.64 -8.06 -4.47
C GLN A 32 -9.11 -7.58 -4.56
N GLY A 33 -9.59 -6.78 -3.60
CA GLY A 33 -10.89 -6.11 -3.66
C GLY A 33 -12.14 -7.02 -3.62
N PRO A 34 -13.33 -6.47 -3.92
CA PRO A 34 -14.62 -7.18 -3.82
C PRO A 34 -14.80 -8.28 -4.88
N THR A 35 -14.10 -8.19 -6.00
CA THR A 35 -14.15 -9.15 -7.10
C THR A 35 -13.64 -10.55 -6.71
N ALA A 36 -12.64 -10.61 -5.82
CA ALA A 36 -12.09 -11.87 -5.33
C ALA A 36 -12.93 -12.54 -4.22
N ARG A 37 -13.99 -11.90 -3.73
CA ARG A 37 -14.85 -12.40 -2.64
C ARG A 37 -15.41 -13.82 -2.89
N PRO A 38 -15.93 -14.19 -4.07
CA PRO A 38 -16.41 -15.55 -4.31
C PRO A 38 -15.31 -16.61 -4.12
N VAL A 39 -14.09 -16.32 -4.59
CA VAL A 39 -12.91 -17.18 -4.50
C VAL A 39 -12.46 -17.33 -3.06
N ARG A 40 -12.23 -16.22 -2.35
CA ARG A 40 -11.82 -16.23 -0.93
C ARG A 40 -12.80 -17.02 -0.06
N ARG A 41 -14.10 -16.78 -0.25
CA ARG A 41 -15.14 -17.51 0.49
C ARG A 41 -15.19 -19.01 0.16
N ALA A 42 -14.80 -19.41 -1.05
CA ALA A 42 -14.64 -20.81 -1.41
C ALA A 42 -13.40 -21.44 -0.74
N GLN A 43 -12.36 -20.66 -0.45
CA GLN A 43 -11.12 -21.10 0.21
C GLN A 43 -11.19 -21.15 1.75
N VAL A 44 -12.20 -20.54 2.40
CA VAL A 44 -12.35 -20.56 3.88
C VAL A 44 -12.21 -21.97 4.50
N PRO A 45 -12.85 -23.04 3.97
CA PRO A 45 -12.68 -24.39 4.51
C PRO A 45 -11.23 -24.90 4.43
N LEU A 46 -10.51 -24.56 3.35
CA LEU A 46 -9.09 -24.90 3.21
C LEU A 46 -8.25 -24.24 4.31
N LYS A 47 -8.49 -22.96 4.61
CA LYS A 47 -7.77 -22.24 5.69
C LYS A 47 -7.95 -22.93 7.04
N ARG A 48 -9.17 -23.37 7.35
CA ARG A 48 -9.46 -24.12 8.59
C ARG A 48 -8.70 -25.45 8.65
N HIS A 49 -8.64 -26.19 7.55
CA HIS A 49 -7.87 -27.43 7.49
C HIS A 49 -6.37 -27.20 7.63
N ILE A 50 -5.82 -26.19 6.96
CA ILE A 50 -4.40 -25.83 7.08
C ILE A 50 -4.08 -25.43 8.53
N ALA A 51 -4.94 -24.63 9.16
CA ALA A 51 -4.76 -24.23 10.56
C ALA A 51 -4.77 -25.44 11.51
N ALA A 52 -5.65 -26.42 11.28
CA ALA A 52 -5.73 -27.64 12.08
C ALA A 52 -4.52 -28.57 11.90
N LEU A 53 -3.97 -28.67 10.68
CA LEU A 53 -2.80 -29.50 10.36
C LEU A 53 -1.47 -28.85 10.80
N GLY A 54 -1.46 -27.54 11.01
CA GLY A 54 -0.25 -26.76 11.19
C GLY A 54 0.62 -26.69 9.93
N ARG A 55 1.71 -25.92 10.00
CA ARG A 55 2.57 -25.63 8.84
C ARG A 55 3.14 -26.89 8.19
N GLU A 56 3.74 -27.79 8.96
CA GLU A 56 4.38 -28.98 8.42
C GLU A 56 3.37 -29.97 7.83
N GLY A 57 2.23 -30.17 8.49
CA GLY A 57 1.15 -31.02 7.99
C GLY A 57 0.60 -30.48 6.68
N ALA A 58 0.32 -29.17 6.61
CA ALA A 58 -0.14 -28.52 5.40
C ALA A 58 0.85 -28.63 4.23
N LEU A 59 2.16 -28.55 4.48
CA LEU A 59 3.17 -28.75 3.45
C LEU A 59 3.20 -30.20 2.94
N ARG A 60 3.10 -31.19 3.83
CA ARG A 60 3.05 -32.61 3.43
C ARG A 60 1.78 -32.95 2.65
N GLU A 61 0.65 -32.35 3.02
CA GLU A 61 -0.67 -32.67 2.46
C GLU A 61 -1.16 -31.68 1.39
N ALA A 62 -0.34 -30.70 0.98
CA ALA A 62 -0.75 -29.59 0.10
C ALA A 62 -1.47 -30.06 -1.17
N ASP A 63 -0.94 -31.09 -1.84
CA ASP A 63 -1.49 -31.67 -3.06
C ASP A 63 -2.91 -32.22 -2.86
N ALA A 64 -3.12 -32.94 -1.74
CA ALA A 64 -4.40 -33.54 -1.35
C ALA A 64 -5.41 -32.47 -0.90
N LEU A 65 -4.96 -31.49 -0.12
CA LEU A 65 -5.78 -30.36 0.34
C LEU A 65 -6.35 -29.56 -0.83
N ILE A 66 -5.54 -29.28 -1.86
CA ILE A 66 -6.01 -28.56 -3.05
C ILE A 66 -7.00 -29.40 -3.86
N ARG A 67 -6.78 -30.72 -4.02
CA ARG A 67 -7.77 -31.59 -4.67
C ARG A 67 -9.09 -31.57 -3.92
N TRP A 68 -9.03 -31.74 -2.60
CA TRP A 68 -10.22 -31.70 -1.74
C TRP A 68 -10.96 -30.36 -1.87
N LEU A 69 -10.24 -29.22 -1.82
CA LEU A 69 -10.83 -27.90 -2.00
C LEU A 69 -11.58 -27.81 -3.32
N GLU A 70 -10.93 -28.23 -4.41
CA GLU A 70 -11.49 -28.17 -5.77
C GLU A 70 -12.74 -29.04 -5.96
N ASP A 71 -12.89 -30.09 -5.15
CA ASP A 71 -14.05 -30.98 -5.15
C ASP A 71 -15.18 -30.50 -4.21
N THR A 72 -14.93 -29.49 -3.36
CA THR A 72 -16.00 -28.88 -2.55
C THR A 72 -17.07 -28.25 -3.46
N PRO A 73 -18.37 -28.35 -3.13
CA PRO A 73 -19.43 -27.80 -3.98
C PRO A 73 -19.24 -26.30 -4.28
N ARG A 74 -18.74 -25.54 -3.30
CA ARG A 74 -18.55 -24.09 -3.42
C ARG A 74 -17.43 -23.73 -4.41
N TYR A 75 -16.29 -24.40 -4.36
CA TYR A 75 -15.20 -24.15 -5.31
C TYR A 75 -15.51 -24.73 -6.68
N ALA A 76 -16.09 -25.93 -6.75
CA ALA A 76 -16.53 -26.54 -8.00
C ALA A 76 -17.53 -25.64 -8.76
N ALA A 77 -18.42 -24.95 -8.03
CA ALA A 77 -19.34 -23.96 -8.59
C ALA A 77 -18.67 -22.69 -9.11
N LEU A 78 -17.35 -22.52 -9.02
CA LEU A 78 -16.56 -21.46 -9.68
C LEU A 78 -15.83 -21.96 -10.93
N CYS A 79 -15.82 -23.28 -11.17
CA CYS A 79 -15.04 -23.93 -12.22
C CYS A 79 -15.83 -24.14 -13.52
N GLN A 80 -15.10 -24.32 -14.63
CA GLN A 80 -15.61 -24.76 -15.92
C GLN A 80 -15.76 -26.29 -15.92
N GLY A 81 -16.78 -26.78 -15.21
CA GLY A 81 -17.03 -28.22 -15.07
C GLY A 81 -15.85 -28.94 -14.41
N THR A 82 -15.39 -30.03 -15.05
CA THR A 82 -14.28 -30.87 -14.57
C THR A 82 -12.96 -30.63 -15.32
N LYS A 83 -12.90 -29.61 -16.20
CA LYS A 83 -11.70 -29.29 -16.99
C LYS A 83 -10.53 -28.98 -16.06
N ARG A 84 -9.36 -29.53 -16.36
CA ARG A 84 -8.11 -29.28 -15.62
C ARG A 84 -6.99 -28.74 -16.52
N ARG A 85 -6.12 -27.91 -15.95
CA ARG A 85 -4.87 -27.44 -16.55
C ARG A 85 -3.80 -27.40 -15.47
N MET A 86 -2.59 -27.90 -15.75
CA MET A 86 -1.50 -28.02 -14.75
C MET A 86 -1.98 -28.69 -13.45
N GLY A 87 -2.84 -29.69 -13.59
CA GLY A 87 -3.48 -30.41 -12.49
C GLY A 87 -4.60 -29.67 -11.76
N ARG A 88 -4.76 -28.36 -11.92
CA ARG A 88 -5.79 -27.52 -11.25
C ARG A 88 -7.11 -27.54 -12.00
N ARG A 89 -8.25 -27.46 -11.30
CA ARG A 89 -9.55 -27.21 -11.96
C ARG A 89 -9.56 -25.80 -12.56
N VAL A 90 -10.02 -25.68 -13.80
CA VAL A 90 -10.06 -24.40 -14.52
C VAL A 90 -11.25 -23.57 -14.04
N LEU A 91 -10.99 -22.40 -13.47
CA LEU A 91 -12.02 -21.41 -13.14
C LEU A 91 -12.73 -20.88 -14.40
N ARG A 92 -14.01 -20.52 -14.26
CA ARG A 92 -14.74 -19.87 -15.35
C ARG A 92 -14.17 -18.47 -15.63
N GLU A 93 -14.34 -18.04 -16.87
CA GLU A 93 -13.87 -16.73 -17.32
C GLU A 93 -14.49 -15.56 -16.55
N ASP A 94 -15.78 -15.65 -16.17
CA ASP A 94 -16.47 -14.62 -15.39
C ASP A 94 -15.99 -14.53 -13.92
N VAL A 95 -15.26 -15.54 -13.44
CA VAL A 95 -14.59 -15.53 -12.13
C VAL A 95 -13.19 -14.95 -12.25
N LEU A 96 -12.45 -15.30 -13.31
CA LEU A 96 -11.09 -14.80 -13.56
C LEU A 96 -11.08 -13.33 -13.99
N PHE A 97 -12.08 -12.93 -14.76
CA PHE A 97 -12.23 -11.59 -15.33
C PHE A 97 -13.67 -11.10 -15.13
N PRO A 98 -14.02 -10.71 -13.90
CA PRO A 98 -15.39 -10.34 -13.55
C PRO A 98 -15.82 -9.05 -14.24
N ASP A 99 -17.15 -8.85 -14.31
CA ASP A 99 -17.72 -7.60 -14.82
C ASP A 99 -17.41 -6.44 -13.85
N PRO A 100 -16.64 -5.44 -14.27
CA PRO A 100 -16.21 -4.35 -13.41
C PRO A 100 -17.33 -3.41 -12.97
N LEU A 101 -18.52 -3.51 -13.58
CA LEU A 101 -19.68 -2.71 -13.19
C LEU A 101 -20.46 -3.30 -12.01
N ARG A 102 -20.19 -4.55 -11.63
CA ARG A 102 -20.87 -5.20 -10.48
C ARG A 102 -20.51 -4.56 -9.14
N HIS A 103 -19.26 -4.12 -8.98
CA HIS A 103 -18.70 -3.63 -7.72
C HIS A 103 -18.34 -2.14 -7.80
N ARG A 104 -19.35 -1.28 -8.01
CA ARG A 104 -19.17 0.18 -8.01
C ARG A 104 -19.18 0.77 -6.59
N PRO A 105 -18.49 1.90 -6.34
CA PRO A 105 -18.60 2.69 -5.11
C PRO A 105 -20.05 3.02 -4.73
N ARG A 106 -20.45 2.69 -3.51
CA ARG A 106 -21.81 2.93 -2.98
C ARG A 106 -21.85 3.48 -1.57
N VAL A 107 -20.83 3.23 -0.77
CA VAL A 107 -20.80 3.63 0.64
C VAL A 107 -19.48 4.32 0.92
N LEU A 108 -19.57 5.52 1.47
CA LEU A 108 -18.44 6.18 2.12
C LEU A 108 -18.42 5.74 3.57
N HIS A 109 -17.32 5.13 3.97
CA HIS A 109 -17.12 4.60 5.31
C HIS A 109 -16.10 5.47 6.03
N LEU A 110 -16.49 5.94 7.22
CA LEU A 110 -15.62 6.73 8.09
C LEU A 110 -15.55 6.08 9.46
N ARG A 111 -14.35 5.96 10.02
CA ARG A 111 -14.14 5.44 11.39
C ARG A 111 -13.11 6.26 12.13
N GLN A 112 -13.36 6.52 13.41
CA GLN A 112 -12.38 6.97 14.37
C GLN A 112 -12.65 6.23 15.67
N ASP A 113 -11.66 5.46 16.13
CA ASP A 113 -11.76 4.61 17.32
C ASP A 113 -13.02 3.72 17.25
N SER A 114 -13.93 3.82 18.23
CA SER A 114 -15.18 3.06 18.26
C SER A 114 -16.34 3.70 17.48
N LEU A 115 -16.18 4.95 17.02
CA LEU A 115 -17.24 5.68 16.32
C LEU A 115 -17.15 5.47 14.81
N GLY A 116 -18.31 5.25 14.18
CA GLY A 116 -18.39 5.01 12.75
C GLY A 116 -19.59 5.61 12.06
N LEU A 117 -19.37 6.09 10.83
CA LEU A 117 -20.39 6.57 9.91
C LEU A 117 -20.31 5.79 8.60
N ASP A 118 -21.44 5.20 8.19
CA ASP A 118 -21.61 4.58 6.88
C ASP A 118 -22.61 5.40 6.08
N VAL A 119 -22.12 6.08 5.04
CA VAL A 119 -22.89 7.06 4.29
C VAL A 119 -23.18 6.48 2.91
N PRO A 120 -24.44 6.13 2.59
CA PRO A 120 -24.80 5.73 1.25
C PRO A 120 -24.65 6.91 0.28
N VAL A 121 -23.82 6.73 -0.76
CA VAL A 121 -23.59 7.77 -1.78
C VAL A 121 -24.11 7.26 -3.12
N ARG A 122 -25.01 8.03 -3.74
CA ARG A 122 -25.51 7.73 -5.09
C ARG A 122 -24.42 8.07 -6.11
N ALA A 123 -24.39 7.35 -7.23
CA ALA A 123 -23.37 7.52 -8.26
C ALA A 123 -23.19 8.98 -8.72
N LYS A 124 -24.28 9.74 -8.84
CA LYS A 124 -24.27 11.16 -9.23
C LYS A 124 -23.73 12.12 -8.16
N ASP A 125 -23.70 11.70 -6.90
CA ASP A 125 -23.34 12.53 -5.75
C ASP A 125 -21.85 12.35 -5.38
N TRP A 126 -21.15 11.35 -5.92
CA TRP A 126 -19.72 11.15 -5.66
C TRP A 126 -18.84 12.37 -5.99
N PRO A 127 -19.03 13.10 -7.11
CA PRO A 127 -18.21 14.27 -7.41
C PRO A 127 -18.26 15.35 -6.32
N VAL A 128 -19.45 15.65 -5.78
CA VAL A 128 -19.59 16.66 -4.72
C VAL A 128 -19.05 16.15 -3.36
N VAL A 129 -19.14 14.84 -3.11
CA VAL A 129 -18.49 14.21 -1.94
C VAL A 129 -16.96 14.31 -2.06
N ALA A 130 -16.38 14.07 -3.23
CA ALA A 130 -14.94 14.26 -3.47
C ALA A 130 -14.54 15.73 -3.32
N ASP A 131 -15.34 16.67 -3.85
CA ASP A 131 -15.09 18.11 -3.71
C ASP A 131 -15.10 18.56 -2.23
N LEU A 132 -15.95 17.96 -1.39
CA LEU A 132 -15.94 18.17 0.07
C LEU A 132 -14.62 17.75 0.71
N PHE A 133 -14.16 16.50 0.48
CA PHE A 133 -12.92 16.03 1.11
C PHE A 133 -11.69 16.76 0.58
N ALA A 134 -11.68 17.10 -0.71
CA ALA A 134 -10.66 17.97 -1.28
C ALA A 134 -10.68 19.39 -0.66
N ALA A 135 -11.85 19.91 -0.29
CA ALA A 135 -11.96 21.19 0.42
C ALA A 135 -11.43 21.09 1.85
N LEU A 136 -11.81 20.04 2.58
CA LEU A 136 -11.34 19.81 3.94
C LEU A 136 -9.81 19.65 3.96
N ALA A 137 -9.23 18.88 3.04
CA ALA A 137 -7.79 18.67 2.97
C ALA A 137 -6.99 19.96 2.77
N ARG A 138 -7.46 20.90 1.93
CA ARG A 138 -6.80 22.21 1.73
C ARG A 138 -7.19 23.28 2.77
N GLY A 139 -7.97 22.91 3.78
CA GLY A 139 -8.54 23.82 4.76
C GLY A 139 -9.75 24.60 4.23
N ALA A 140 -10.94 24.02 4.36
CA ALA A 140 -12.19 24.58 3.86
C ALA A 140 -12.63 25.82 4.64
N THR A 141 -13.13 26.83 3.93
CA THR A 141 -13.80 27.98 4.53
C THR A 141 -15.26 27.66 4.87
N ARG A 142 -15.87 28.42 5.80
CA ARG A 142 -17.30 28.26 6.12
C ARG A 142 -18.21 28.49 4.91
N GLU A 143 -17.81 29.37 4.00
CA GLU A 143 -18.56 29.69 2.79
C GLU A 143 -18.55 28.50 1.81
N GLU A 144 -17.38 27.92 1.55
CA GLU A 144 -17.26 26.69 0.74
C GLU A 144 -18.10 25.55 1.32
N LEU A 145 -18.01 25.32 2.64
CA LEU A 145 -18.80 24.26 3.29
C LEU A 145 -20.30 24.49 3.16
N ARG A 146 -20.78 25.74 3.31
CA ARG A 146 -22.20 26.07 3.11
C ARG A 146 -22.64 25.88 1.66
N ALA A 147 -21.80 26.24 0.70
CA ALA A 147 -22.10 26.05 -0.73
C ALA A 147 -22.23 24.56 -1.06
N LEU A 148 -21.31 23.73 -0.57
CA LEU A 148 -21.35 22.27 -0.76
C LEU A 148 -22.53 21.61 -0.03
N ALA A 149 -22.89 22.09 1.16
CA ALA A 149 -24.01 21.59 1.96
C ALA A 149 -25.40 21.77 1.31
N THR A 150 -25.50 22.53 0.21
CA THR A 150 -26.73 22.62 -0.59
C THR A 150 -27.12 21.29 -1.23
N VAL A 151 -26.17 20.37 -1.39
CA VAL A 151 -26.43 18.98 -1.81
C VAL A 151 -26.77 18.14 -0.57
N PRO A 152 -27.96 17.51 -0.51
CA PRO A 152 -28.47 16.89 0.73
C PRO A 152 -27.49 15.92 1.41
N VAL A 153 -26.87 14.99 0.67
CA VAL A 153 -25.93 14.01 1.24
C VAL A 153 -24.69 14.69 1.85
N VAL A 154 -24.26 15.83 1.31
CA VAL A 154 -23.13 16.60 1.86
C VAL A 154 -23.56 17.40 3.08
N GLY A 155 -24.78 17.95 3.09
CA GLY A 155 -25.34 18.63 4.26
C GLY A 155 -25.49 17.70 5.47
N GLU A 156 -26.03 16.50 5.25
CA GLU A 156 -26.14 15.44 6.27
C GLU A 156 -24.75 15.02 6.77
N LEU A 157 -23.83 14.69 5.85
CA LEU A 157 -22.47 14.32 6.20
C LEU A 157 -21.77 15.42 7.02
N LEU A 158 -21.86 16.69 6.63
CA LEU A 158 -21.26 17.79 7.39
C LEU A 158 -21.84 17.94 8.79
N SER A 159 -23.14 17.72 8.95
CA SER A 159 -23.79 17.68 10.27
C SER A 159 -23.22 16.54 11.11
N ASP A 160 -23.13 15.34 10.56
CA ASP A 160 -22.61 14.16 11.27
C ASP A 160 -21.15 14.33 11.66
N LEU A 161 -20.31 14.83 10.74
CA LEU A 161 -18.90 15.15 11.02
C LEU A 161 -18.76 16.20 12.13
N SER A 162 -19.63 17.21 12.13
CA SER A 162 -19.62 18.25 13.16
C SER A 162 -20.07 17.71 14.52
N GLN A 163 -21.12 16.88 14.57
CA GLN A 163 -21.62 16.26 15.80
C GLN A 163 -20.61 15.28 16.39
N ALA A 164 -19.90 14.54 15.53
CA ALA A 164 -18.81 13.64 15.92
C ALA A 164 -17.53 14.36 16.37
N GLY A 165 -17.43 15.68 16.20
CA GLY A 165 -16.21 16.44 16.50
C GLY A 165 -15.07 16.22 15.49
N TRP A 166 -15.38 15.68 14.31
CA TRP A 166 -14.41 15.32 13.28
C TRP A 166 -14.02 16.50 12.37
N LEU A 167 -14.67 17.67 12.51
CA LEU A 167 -14.27 18.90 11.86
C LEU A 167 -13.40 19.74 12.78
N VAL A 168 -12.10 19.78 12.51
CA VAL A 168 -11.11 20.50 13.31
C VAL A 168 -10.48 21.67 12.57
N ARG A 169 -9.76 22.53 13.29
CA ARG A 169 -9.03 23.65 12.70
C ARG A 169 -7.91 23.13 11.79
N HIS A 170 -7.86 23.64 10.57
CA HIS A 170 -6.73 23.40 9.67
C HIS A 170 -5.52 24.27 10.08
N VAL A 171 -4.39 23.62 10.35
CA VAL A 171 -3.15 24.27 10.84
C VAL A 171 -2.26 24.73 9.69
N GLY A 172 -2.44 24.19 8.49
CA GLY A 172 -1.59 24.46 7.32
C GLY A 172 -0.77 23.23 6.94
N PRO A 173 -0.27 23.17 5.69
CA PRO A 173 0.61 22.11 5.25
C PRO A 173 2.00 22.23 5.91
N VAL A 174 2.76 21.14 5.90
CA VAL A 174 4.16 21.11 6.29
C VAL A 174 5.04 21.71 5.19
N ASP A 175 6.26 22.14 5.55
CA ASP A 175 7.23 22.56 4.53
C ASP A 175 7.75 21.32 3.79
N VAL A 176 7.61 21.32 2.47
CA VAL A 176 8.07 20.24 1.61
C VAL A 176 9.26 20.75 0.82
N PRO A 177 10.49 20.26 1.08
CA PRO A 177 11.67 20.76 0.41
C PRO A 177 11.64 20.41 -1.08
N GLY A 178 11.99 21.38 -1.93
CA GLY A 178 12.12 21.21 -3.38
C GLY A 178 13.43 21.81 -3.89
N PRO A 179 14.12 21.17 -4.85
CA PRO A 179 13.89 19.82 -5.39
C PRO A 179 14.13 18.72 -4.33
N GLY A 180 13.36 17.64 -4.34
CA GLY A 180 13.42 16.65 -3.27
C GLY A 180 12.29 15.63 -3.21
N ALA A 181 12.19 14.93 -2.08
CA ALA A 181 11.14 13.96 -1.81
C ALA A 181 10.77 13.97 -0.32
N LEU A 182 9.48 14.08 0.02
CA LEU A 182 8.97 13.85 1.38
C LEU A 182 8.46 12.41 1.48
N PHE A 183 8.97 11.65 2.45
CA PHE A 183 8.49 10.30 2.72
C PHE A 183 7.30 10.35 3.67
N VAL A 184 6.12 9.94 3.19
CA VAL A 184 4.88 9.89 3.96
C VAL A 184 4.74 8.53 4.67
N GLY A 185 5.29 7.46 4.08
CA GLY A 185 5.34 6.13 4.66
C GLY A 185 4.84 5.04 3.71
N HIS A 186 5.18 3.78 3.99
CA HIS A 186 4.94 2.65 3.09
C HIS A 186 5.54 2.93 1.71
N ASN A 187 4.76 3.09 0.64
CA ASN A 187 5.25 3.55 -0.67
C ASN A 187 4.85 4.99 -1.01
N THR A 188 4.20 5.70 -0.07
CA THR A 188 3.74 7.06 -0.28
C THR A 188 4.89 8.06 -0.18
N VAL A 189 5.21 8.69 -1.32
CA VAL A 189 6.29 9.68 -1.43
C VAL A 189 5.81 10.87 -2.26
N LEU A 190 6.00 12.09 -1.75
CA LEU A 190 5.76 13.32 -2.50
C LEU A 190 7.08 13.81 -3.11
N VAL A 191 7.27 13.58 -4.41
CA VAL A 191 8.40 14.12 -5.16
C VAL A 191 8.11 15.56 -5.54
N SER A 192 9.01 16.47 -5.20
CA SER A 192 8.89 17.89 -5.52
C SER A 192 10.00 18.32 -6.47
N GLY A 193 9.62 18.77 -7.66
CA GLY A 193 10.47 19.61 -8.51
C GLY A 193 10.42 21.08 -8.06
N ARG A 194 10.80 21.98 -8.96
CA ARG A 194 10.67 23.43 -8.75
C ARG A 194 9.24 23.91 -9.01
N GLU A 195 8.53 23.27 -9.93
CA GLU A 195 7.21 23.70 -10.41
C GLU A 195 6.14 22.61 -10.26
N GLY A 196 6.53 21.34 -10.40
CA GLY A 196 5.64 20.18 -10.32
C GLY A 196 5.83 19.33 -9.06
N ARG A 197 4.74 18.81 -8.51
CA ARG A 197 4.74 17.84 -7.40
C ARG A 197 3.99 16.56 -7.78
N VAL A 198 4.67 15.42 -7.66
CA VAL A 198 4.13 14.10 -8.01
C VAL A 198 4.06 13.26 -6.74
N LEU A 199 2.85 12.84 -6.37
CA LEU A 199 2.60 11.95 -5.25
C LEU A 199 2.53 10.49 -5.75
N VAL A 200 3.30 9.61 -5.13
CA VAL A 200 3.33 8.17 -5.43
C VAL A 200 2.41 7.46 -4.45
N ASP A 201 1.57 6.55 -4.92
CA ASP A 201 0.75 5.60 -4.13
C ASP A 201 0.20 6.19 -2.82
N PRO A 202 -0.76 7.13 -2.87
CA PRO A 202 -1.30 7.78 -1.66
C PRO A 202 -1.96 6.77 -0.72
N TYR A 203 -1.39 6.57 0.46
CA TYR A 203 -1.92 5.68 1.49
C TYR A 203 -1.81 6.32 2.88
N PHE A 204 -2.75 7.22 3.15
CA PHE A 204 -2.86 7.92 4.43
C PHE A 204 -3.62 7.05 5.44
N ARG A 205 -2.96 6.61 6.50
CA ARG A 205 -3.59 5.90 7.62
C ARG A 205 -4.04 6.88 8.70
N PRO A 206 -5.11 6.56 9.45
CA PRO A 206 -5.51 7.39 10.58
C PRO A 206 -4.45 7.36 11.69
N THR A 207 -4.28 8.50 12.36
CA THR A 207 -3.58 8.53 13.66
C THR A 207 -4.48 7.89 14.72
N GLY A 208 -4.00 6.92 15.47
CA GLY A 208 -4.74 6.23 16.53
C GLY A 208 -4.24 6.54 17.93
N GLU A 209 -5.00 6.15 18.96
CA GLU A 209 -4.61 6.32 20.37
C GLU A 209 -3.30 5.61 20.74
N ALA A 210 -2.96 4.53 20.03
CA ALA A 210 -1.72 3.79 20.21
C ALA A 210 -0.48 4.47 19.58
N ASP A 211 -0.65 5.54 18.80
CA ASP A 211 0.47 6.30 18.25
C ASP A 211 1.14 7.15 19.33
N LEU A 212 2.48 7.16 19.33
CA LEU A 212 3.24 7.90 20.34
C LEU A 212 3.05 9.43 20.17
N PRO A 213 2.95 10.19 21.27
CA PRO A 213 2.80 11.64 21.19
C PRO A 213 3.92 12.29 20.36
N GLY A 214 3.54 13.16 19.43
CA GLY A 214 4.51 13.83 18.53
C GLY A 214 4.91 13.04 17.28
N TYR A 215 4.32 11.87 17.06
CA TYR A 215 4.54 11.06 15.85
C TYR A 215 3.26 10.39 15.36
N GLY A 216 2.48 11.12 14.55
CA GLY A 216 1.27 10.59 13.89
C GLY A 216 1.46 10.43 12.39
N ALA A 217 0.53 9.76 11.72
CA ALA A 217 0.57 9.61 10.26
C ALA A 217 0.33 10.96 9.57
N LEU A 218 1.21 11.32 8.62
CA LEU A 218 0.99 12.43 7.69
C LEU A 218 -0.30 12.19 6.89
N GLN A 219 -1.09 13.25 6.71
CA GLN A 219 -2.36 13.24 5.98
C GLN A 219 -2.26 14.06 4.69
N ALA A 220 -3.25 13.91 3.80
CA ALA A 220 -3.36 14.74 2.60
C ALA A 220 -3.31 16.25 2.91
N SER A 221 -3.86 16.66 4.06
CA SER A 221 -3.85 18.05 4.53
C SER A 221 -2.45 18.61 4.82
N ASP A 222 -1.49 17.73 5.08
CA ASP A 222 -0.13 18.12 5.44
C ASP A 222 0.72 18.37 4.19
N LEU A 223 0.36 17.83 3.02
CA LEU A 223 1.22 17.82 1.83
C LEU A 223 1.24 19.14 1.04
N GLY A 224 0.20 19.97 1.21
CA GLY A 224 -0.01 21.14 0.37
C GLY A 224 -0.39 20.75 -1.07
N ARG A 225 0.21 21.41 -2.06
CA ARG A 225 -0.12 21.19 -3.48
C ARG A 225 0.39 19.83 -3.99
N VAL A 226 -0.46 19.12 -4.74
CA VAL A 226 -0.14 17.90 -5.49
C VAL A 226 -0.64 18.10 -6.93
N ASP A 227 0.25 17.97 -7.91
CA ASP A 227 -0.08 18.22 -9.33
C ASP A 227 -0.44 16.96 -10.10
N ALA A 228 0.19 15.87 -9.72
CA ALA A 228 -0.10 14.57 -10.26
C ALA A 228 0.05 13.48 -9.19
N VAL A 229 -0.65 12.39 -9.42
CA VAL A 229 -0.50 11.14 -8.69
C VAL A 229 -0.05 10.06 -9.67
N VAL A 230 0.85 9.19 -9.23
CA VAL A 230 1.15 7.94 -9.91
C VAL A 230 0.74 6.77 -9.01
N ILE A 231 0.06 5.79 -9.60
CA ILE A 231 -0.34 4.54 -8.93
C ILE A 231 0.48 3.41 -9.53
N THR A 232 1.18 2.63 -8.71
CA THR A 232 1.99 1.49 -9.17
C THR A 232 1.12 0.34 -9.62
N HIS A 233 0.18 -0.12 -8.80
CA HIS A 233 -0.71 -1.23 -9.11
C HIS A 233 -1.96 -1.18 -8.23
N SER A 234 -2.90 -2.10 -8.46
CA SER A 234 -4.27 -1.97 -7.96
C SER A 234 -4.51 -2.45 -6.53
N HIS A 235 -3.46 -2.91 -5.86
CA HIS A 235 -3.52 -3.42 -4.50
C HIS A 235 -3.85 -2.32 -3.48
N GLY A 236 -4.57 -2.67 -2.42
CA GLY A 236 -5.24 -1.69 -1.55
C GLY A 236 -4.31 -0.74 -0.77
N ASP A 237 -3.08 -1.16 -0.51
CA ASP A 237 -1.98 -0.39 0.09
C ASP A 237 -1.28 0.56 -0.90
N HIS A 238 -1.56 0.43 -2.20
CA HIS A 238 -1.04 1.29 -3.27
C HIS A 238 -2.14 2.10 -3.98
N PHE A 239 -3.37 1.57 -4.01
CA PHE A 239 -4.55 2.14 -4.64
C PHE A 239 -5.70 2.27 -3.64
N HIS A 240 -5.52 3.15 -2.67
CA HIS A 240 -6.51 3.39 -1.61
C HIS A 240 -7.47 4.54 -1.97
N LEU A 241 -8.71 4.21 -2.37
CA LEU A 241 -9.71 5.20 -2.76
C LEU A 241 -9.99 6.25 -1.67
N GLY A 242 -9.97 5.86 -0.39
CA GLY A 242 -10.15 6.77 0.73
C GLY A 242 -9.02 7.81 0.89
N SER A 243 -7.80 7.47 0.45
CA SER A 243 -6.65 8.39 0.45
C SER A 243 -6.57 9.24 -0.82
N LEU A 244 -7.28 8.84 -1.86
CA LEU A 244 -7.40 9.61 -3.10
C LEU A 244 -8.53 10.64 -3.02
N LEU A 245 -9.64 10.34 -2.34
CA LEU A 245 -10.78 11.26 -2.14
C LEU A 245 -10.41 12.68 -1.65
N PRO A 246 -9.41 12.88 -0.76
CA PRO A 246 -9.00 14.21 -0.32
C PRO A 246 -8.22 15.01 -1.37
N LEU A 247 -7.97 14.47 -2.55
CA LEU A 247 -7.31 15.19 -3.65
C LEU A 247 -8.35 15.87 -4.55
N PRO A 248 -8.05 17.05 -5.12
CA PRO A 248 -8.92 17.68 -6.11
C PRO A 248 -9.26 16.74 -7.27
N ARG A 249 -10.52 16.72 -7.71
CA ARG A 249 -10.98 15.83 -8.80
C ARG A 249 -10.29 16.06 -10.14
N ASP A 250 -9.70 17.25 -10.33
CA ASP A 250 -8.90 17.64 -11.50
C ASP A 250 -7.40 17.43 -11.30
N THR A 251 -6.96 16.79 -10.21
CA THR A 251 -5.60 16.28 -10.08
C THR A 251 -5.35 15.26 -11.18
N ARG A 252 -4.18 15.32 -11.82
CA ARG A 252 -3.82 14.32 -12.84
C ARG A 252 -3.48 13.02 -12.14
N ILE A 253 -4.09 11.91 -12.54
CA ILE A 253 -3.80 10.60 -11.93
C ILE A 253 -3.37 9.65 -13.04
N PHE A 254 -2.12 9.19 -12.96
CA PHE A 254 -1.56 8.19 -13.84
C PHE A 254 -1.69 6.82 -13.19
N VAL A 255 -2.36 5.89 -13.87
CA VAL A 255 -2.60 4.53 -13.38
C VAL A 255 -2.07 3.51 -14.39
N PRO A 256 -1.87 2.23 -14.01
CA PRO A 256 -1.54 1.18 -14.97
C PRO A 256 -2.65 1.01 -16.00
N ALA A 257 -2.26 0.85 -17.26
CA ALA A 257 -3.19 0.47 -18.31
C ALA A 257 -3.56 -1.01 -18.19
N VAL A 258 -4.76 -1.28 -17.69
CA VAL A 258 -5.34 -2.64 -17.67
C VAL A 258 -6.26 -2.83 -18.88
N ALA A 259 -6.15 -3.98 -19.56
CA ALA A 259 -7.02 -4.28 -20.71
C ALA A 259 -8.43 -4.68 -20.26
N ARG A 260 -8.53 -5.40 -19.15
CA ARG A 260 -9.77 -5.87 -18.52
C ARG A 260 -9.51 -6.05 -17.03
N GLU A 261 -10.52 -5.74 -16.21
CA GLU A 261 -10.48 -6.08 -14.78
C GLU A 261 -10.37 -7.60 -14.59
N SER A 262 -9.47 -8.02 -13.71
CA SER A 262 -9.20 -9.41 -13.41
C SER A 262 -9.29 -9.65 -11.91
N LEU A 263 -9.20 -10.93 -11.53
CA LEU A 263 -9.11 -11.34 -10.13
C LEU A 263 -7.90 -10.73 -9.41
N PHE A 264 -6.84 -10.38 -10.14
CA PHE A 264 -5.59 -9.84 -9.60
C PHE A 264 -5.41 -8.35 -9.93
N SER A 265 -6.30 -7.74 -10.70
CA SER A 265 -6.12 -6.35 -11.15
C SER A 265 -7.44 -5.62 -11.30
N THR A 266 -7.65 -4.62 -10.45
CA THR A 266 -8.79 -3.70 -10.53
C THR A 266 -8.57 -2.65 -11.60
N ASP A 267 -9.63 -2.27 -12.33
CA ASP A 267 -9.58 -1.10 -13.22
C ASP A 267 -9.58 0.20 -12.41
N CYS A 268 -8.38 0.64 -12.00
CA CYS A 268 -8.18 1.86 -11.23
C CYS A 268 -8.79 3.10 -11.90
N ALA A 269 -8.72 3.17 -13.24
CA ALA A 269 -9.24 4.30 -13.99
C ALA A 269 -10.76 4.38 -13.90
N LEU A 270 -11.45 3.23 -14.03
CA LEU A 270 -12.88 3.15 -13.84
C LEU A 270 -13.29 3.53 -12.42
N ARG A 271 -12.60 3.02 -11.39
CA ARG A 271 -12.93 3.32 -9.98
C ARG A 271 -12.79 4.81 -9.68
N LEU A 272 -11.73 5.46 -10.15
CA LEU A 272 -11.54 6.89 -9.99
C LEU A 272 -12.60 7.72 -10.73
N LYS A 273 -12.94 7.35 -11.97
CA LYS A 273 -14.02 8.01 -12.72
C LYS A 273 -15.38 7.87 -12.02
N GLN A 274 -15.65 6.72 -11.38
CA GLN A 274 -16.86 6.52 -10.58
C GLN A 274 -16.94 7.43 -9.34
N LEU A 275 -15.79 7.91 -8.85
CA LEU A 275 -15.72 8.91 -7.77
C LEU A 275 -15.75 10.36 -8.27
N GLY A 276 -15.74 10.59 -9.59
CA GLY A 276 -15.81 11.93 -10.19
C GLY A 276 -14.47 12.55 -10.58
N PHE A 277 -13.36 11.82 -10.47
CA PHE A 277 -12.06 12.29 -10.98
C PHE A 277 -12.11 12.49 -12.50
N THR A 278 -11.63 13.64 -12.97
CA THR A 278 -11.80 14.07 -14.36
C THR A 278 -10.53 13.94 -15.19
N ARG A 279 -9.36 13.74 -14.58
CA ARG A 279 -8.05 13.69 -15.27
C ARG A 279 -7.28 12.41 -14.95
N VAL A 280 -7.91 11.26 -15.23
CA VAL A 280 -7.32 9.94 -15.03
C VAL A 280 -6.81 9.38 -16.35
N GLU A 281 -5.51 9.09 -16.43
CA GLU A 281 -4.82 8.62 -17.63
C GLU A 281 -4.19 7.23 -17.37
N PRO A 282 -4.72 6.14 -17.96
CA PRO A 282 -4.04 4.85 -17.95
C PRO A 282 -2.78 4.92 -18.83
N LEU A 283 -1.62 4.56 -18.29
CA LEU A 283 -0.34 4.55 -19.00
C LEU A 283 0.19 3.13 -19.16
N ARG A 284 0.65 2.83 -20.38
CA ARG A 284 1.37 1.60 -20.73
C ARG A 284 2.86 1.75 -20.47
N TRP A 285 3.56 0.63 -20.34
CA TRP A 285 5.01 0.59 -20.21
C TRP A 285 5.70 1.35 -21.36
N GLY A 286 6.61 2.25 -21.00
CA GLY A 286 7.35 3.12 -21.93
C GLY A 286 6.69 4.48 -22.18
N GLU A 287 5.42 4.69 -21.79
CA GLU A 287 4.80 6.00 -21.91
C GLU A 287 5.37 7.00 -20.90
N THR A 288 5.31 8.29 -21.27
CA THR A 288 5.87 9.39 -20.48
C THR A 288 4.88 10.56 -20.42
N ARG A 289 4.83 11.29 -19.30
CA ARG A 289 4.02 12.51 -19.11
C ARG A 289 4.81 13.60 -18.40
N GLN A 290 4.66 14.84 -18.85
CA GLN A 290 5.23 16.02 -18.20
C GLN A 290 4.26 16.58 -17.15
N VAL A 291 4.77 16.98 -15.98
CA VAL A 291 4.06 17.61 -14.86
C VAL A 291 4.92 18.78 -14.34
N GLY A 292 4.63 20.01 -14.80
CA GLY A 292 5.52 21.16 -14.53
C GLY A 292 6.93 20.89 -15.08
N ASP A 293 7.95 20.97 -14.24
CA ASP A 293 9.34 20.66 -14.54
C ASP A 293 9.73 19.18 -14.33
N VAL A 294 8.77 18.34 -13.93
CA VAL A 294 8.96 16.92 -13.64
C VAL A 294 8.42 16.06 -14.78
N THR A 295 9.22 15.10 -15.24
CA THR A 295 8.83 14.07 -16.19
C THR A 295 8.58 12.75 -15.46
N VAL A 296 7.43 12.14 -15.74
CA VAL A 296 7.01 10.83 -15.19
C VAL A 296 7.06 9.79 -16.30
N HIS A 297 7.82 8.71 -16.10
CA HIS A 297 7.90 7.57 -17.01
C HIS A 297 7.24 6.34 -16.39
N ALA A 298 6.30 5.73 -17.13
CA ALA A 298 5.76 4.42 -16.81
C ALA A 298 6.76 3.34 -17.23
N LEU A 299 7.24 2.56 -16.29
CA LEU A 299 8.19 1.48 -16.49
C LEU A 299 7.51 0.12 -16.28
N PRO A 300 8.07 -0.97 -16.84
CA PRO A 300 7.56 -2.31 -16.55
C PRO A 300 7.50 -2.63 -15.06
N PHE A 301 6.45 -3.34 -14.66
CA PHE A 301 6.29 -3.94 -13.34
C PHE A 301 6.40 -5.46 -13.50
N HIS A 302 7.51 -6.00 -13.05
CA HIS A 302 7.72 -7.44 -12.92
C HIS A 302 7.68 -7.79 -11.44
N GLY A 303 7.16 -8.96 -11.11
CA GLY A 303 6.99 -9.40 -9.73
C GLY A 303 5.54 -9.32 -9.28
N GLU A 304 5.37 -9.63 -8.00
CA GLU A 304 4.12 -9.80 -7.28
C GLU A 304 3.11 -10.68 -8.02
N GLN A 305 3.62 -11.75 -8.64
CA GLN A 305 2.83 -12.80 -9.27
C GLN A 305 2.78 -14.03 -8.37
N PRO A 306 1.75 -14.88 -8.49
CA PRO A 306 1.63 -16.10 -7.68
C PRO A 306 2.85 -17.02 -7.71
N THR A 307 3.56 -17.04 -8.84
CA THR A 307 4.76 -17.85 -9.09
C THR A 307 5.69 -17.19 -10.10
N ASP A 308 6.97 -17.59 -10.10
CA ASP A 308 7.95 -17.18 -11.13
C ASP A 308 7.73 -17.89 -12.48
N GLY A 309 6.97 -18.99 -12.46
CA GLY A 309 6.60 -19.77 -13.65
C GLY A 309 5.18 -19.50 -14.13
N GLU A 310 4.83 -20.15 -15.24
CA GLU A 310 3.47 -20.13 -15.81
C GLU A 310 2.44 -20.72 -14.84
N GLY A 311 1.30 -20.05 -14.71
CA GLY A 311 0.14 -20.54 -13.97
C GLY A 311 -0.87 -21.29 -14.84
N PRO A 312 -1.88 -21.95 -14.24
CA PRO A 312 -2.97 -22.58 -14.98
C PRO A 312 -3.82 -21.59 -15.81
N HIS A 313 -3.77 -20.29 -15.53
CA HIS A 313 -4.53 -19.27 -16.25
C HIS A 313 -3.58 -18.35 -17.02
N PRO A 314 -3.54 -18.45 -18.36
CA PRO A 314 -2.73 -17.53 -19.15
C PRO A 314 -3.36 -16.14 -19.08
N ASP A 315 -2.53 -15.11 -19.22
CA ASP A 315 -2.95 -13.70 -19.24
C ASP A 315 -3.61 -13.19 -17.94
N LEU A 316 -3.52 -13.97 -16.85
CA LEU A 316 -3.97 -13.57 -15.52
C LEU A 316 -2.78 -13.08 -14.69
N TYR A 317 -2.54 -11.78 -14.76
CA TYR A 317 -1.46 -11.12 -14.05
C TYR A 317 -2.00 -10.09 -13.07
N ASN A 318 -1.23 -9.83 -12.02
CA ASN A 318 -1.28 -8.56 -11.34
C ASN A 318 -0.57 -7.51 -12.22
N GLU A 319 -1.35 -6.59 -12.78
CA GLU A 319 -0.91 -5.56 -13.70
C GLU A 319 -0.49 -4.29 -12.95
N GLY A 320 0.66 -3.74 -13.34
CA GLY A 320 1.24 -2.58 -12.69
C GLY A 320 2.21 -1.81 -13.57
N ASN A 321 2.66 -0.68 -13.04
CA ASN A 321 3.77 0.13 -13.52
C ASN A 321 4.74 0.33 -12.34
N THR A 322 6.04 0.29 -12.63
CA THR A 322 7.00 1.02 -11.79
C THR A 322 7.18 2.42 -12.37
N TRP A 323 7.69 3.37 -11.58
CA TRP A 323 7.76 4.76 -12.01
C TRP A 323 9.17 5.31 -11.94
N LEU A 324 9.57 6.09 -12.94
CA LEU A 324 10.71 7.01 -12.83
C LEU A 324 10.17 8.44 -12.89
N VAL A 325 10.45 9.20 -11.84
CA VAL A 325 10.09 10.61 -11.71
C VAL A 325 11.37 11.41 -11.75
N ARG A 326 11.53 12.28 -12.76
CA ARG A 326 12.76 13.04 -12.98
C ARG A 326 12.50 14.51 -13.24
N SER A 327 13.26 15.35 -12.57
CA SER A 327 13.45 16.77 -12.89
C SER A 327 14.89 17.01 -13.34
N LYS A 328 15.24 18.25 -13.67
CA LYS A 328 16.63 18.64 -13.95
C LYS A 328 17.57 18.38 -12.77
N ASP A 329 17.09 18.59 -11.55
CA ASP A 329 17.93 18.63 -10.36
C ASP A 329 17.85 17.35 -9.51
N PHE A 330 16.80 16.54 -9.67
CA PHE A 330 16.53 15.36 -8.85
C PHE A 330 15.79 14.27 -9.63
N SER A 331 16.12 13.01 -9.37
CA SER A 331 15.42 11.86 -9.93
C SER A 331 15.22 10.72 -8.93
N ALA A 332 14.02 10.15 -8.94
CA ALA A 332 13.66 9.02 -8.10
C ALA A 332 12.92 7.93 -8.91
N ALA A 333 13.26 6.67 -8.65
CA ALA A 333 12.53 5.52 -9.16
C ALA A 333 11.74 4.85 -8.03
N PHE A 334 10.55 4.30 -8.33
CA PHE A 334 9.61 3.72 -7.38
C PHE A 334 9.22 2.33 -7.85
N PHE A 335 9.67 1.31 -7.12
CA PHE A 335 9.46 -0.09 -7.50
C PHE A 335 8.32 -0.76 -6.74
N ALA A 336 7.85 -0.20 -5.62
CA ALA A 336 6.84 -0.85 -4.77
C ALA A 336 7.18 -2.33 -4.57
N ASP A 337 6.26 -3.23 -4.91
CA ASP A 337 6.36 -4.68 -4.76
C ASP A 337 6.99 -5.38 -5.97
N ALA A 338 7.66 -4.64 -6.85
CA ALA A 338 8.32 -5.23 -8.00
C ALA A 338 9.52 -6.11 -7.61
N GLY A 339 9.83 -7.06 -8.47
CA GLY A 339 10.91 -8.04 -8.34
C GLY A 339 11.15 -8.74 -9.68
N HIS A 340 10.81 -10.02 -9.74
CA HIS A 340 10.89 -10.82 -10.96
C HIS A 340 9.67 -11.74 -11.05
N ASP A 341 9.29 -12.11 -12.28
CA ASP A 341 8.20 -13.03 -12.56
C ASP A 341 8.40 -13.72 -13.92
N VAL A 342 7.40 -14.48 -14.35
CA VAL A 342 7.38 -15.17 -15.64
C VAL A 342 7.51 -14.22 -16.85
N ARG A 343 7.15 -12.94 -16.71
CA ARG A 343 7.21 -11.94 -17.79
C ARG A 343 8.54 -11.20 -17.83
N GLY A 344 9.36 -11.27 -16.78
CA GLY A 344 10.70 -10.67 -16.77
C GLY A 344 11.25 -10.35 -15.38
N ASP A 345 12.32 -9.56 -15.37
CA ASP A 345 13.06 -9.18 -14.16
C ASP A 345 13.33 -7.67 -14.19
N MET A 346 13.09 -7.00 -13.07
CA MET A 346 13.41 -5.58 -12.91
C MET A 346 14.88 -5.26 -13.19
N ALA A 347 15.82 -6.20 -13.10
CA ALA A 347 17.22 -6.04 -13.53
C ALA A 347 17.33 -5.65 -15.01
N ALA A 348 16.52 -6.22 -15.90
CA ALA A 348 16.50 -5.86 -17.31
C ALA A 348 15.94 -4.44 -17.52
N VAL A 349 14.91 -4.08 -16.76
CA VAL A 349 14.33 -2.73 -16.74
C VAL A 349 15.38 -1.72 -16.26
N CYS A 350 16.09 -2.01 -15.17
CA CYS A 350 17.14 -1.16 -14.61
C CYS A 350 18.23 -0.83 -15.63
N ARG A 351 18.75 -1.85 -16.34
CA ARG A 351 19.77 -1.67 -17.39
C ARG A 351 19.25 -0.81 -18.53
N ARG A 352 17.99 -1.02 -18.95
CA ARG A 352 17.36 -0.24 -20.02
C ARG A 352 17.19 1.22 -19.61
N VAL A 353 16.66 1.47 -18.41
CA VAL A 353 16.50 2.82 -17.85
C VAL A 353 17.86 3.51 -17.75
N ARG A 354 18.88 2.87 -17.16
CA ARG A 354 20.22 3.47 -17.08
C ARG A 354 20.78 3.85 -18.45
N LYS A 355 20.58 3.00 -19.48
CA LYS A 355 21.03 3.26 -20.85
C LYS A 355 20.28 4.42 -21.50
N GLN A 356 18.96 4.49 -21.34
CA GLN A 356 18.10 5.44 -22.06
C GLN A 356 17.95 6.78 -21.33
N GLN A 357 17.98 6.73 -20.00
CA GLN A 357 17.58 7.81 -19.11
C GLN A 357 18.75 8.25 -18.21
N GLY A 358 19.88 7.54 -18.19
CA GLY A 358 21.01 7.84 -17.30
C GLY A 358 20.79 7.40 -15.85
N PRO A 359 21.76 7.66 -14.96
CA PRO A 359 21.69 7.27 -13.55
C PRO A 359 20.53 7.97 -12.82
N VAL A 360 20.05 7.34 -11.76
CA VAL A 360 18.99 7.86 -10.88
C VAL A 360 19.61 8.32 -9.56
N ASP A 361 19.03 9.30 -8.87
CA ASP A 361 19.58 9.70 -7.56
C ASP A 361 19.15 8.72 -6.46
N VAL A 362 17.85 8.40 -6.41
CA VAL A 362 17.25 7.56 -5.37
C VAL A 362 16.38 6.46 -5.98
N LEU A 363 16.55 5.22 -5.52
CA LEU A 363 15.58 4.15 -5.74
C LEU A 363 14.80 3.91 -4.45
N PHE A 364 13.48 4.09 -4.50
CA PHE A 364 12.54 3.58 -3.50
C PHE A 364 12.11 2.18 -3.93
N CYS A 365 12.40 1.17 -3.11
CA CYS A 365 12.14 -0.24 -3.45
C CYS A 365 11.62 -1.02 -2.24
N GLY A 366 10.63 -1.88 -2.49
CA GLY A 366 10.24 -2.95 -1.58
C GLY A 366 11.45 -3.79 -1.16
N VAL A 367 11.49 -4.16 0.12
CA VAL A 367 12.53 -5.03 0.69
C VAL A 367 11.95 -6.26 1.38
N ARG A 368 10.64 -6.46 1.28
CA ARG A 368 9.91 -7.50 2.02
C ARG A 368 10.23 -8.91 1.53
N GLY A 369 10.56 -9.10 0.25
CA GLY A 369 10.69 -10.42 -0.37
C GLY A 369 9.36 -11.17 -0.54
N PHE A 370 8.54 -11.18 0.51
CA PHE A 370 7.28 -11.89 0.64
C PHE A 370 7.40 -13.35 0.20
N ARG A 371 8.39 -14.02 0.80
CA ARG A 371 8.80 -15.37 0.51
C ARG A 371 7.94 -16.37 1.26
N LEU A 372 7.07 -17.08 0.55
CA LEU A 372 6.23 -18.09 1.20
C LEU A 372 5.84 -19.24 0.26
N PRO A 373 5.66 -20.47 0.78
CA PRO A 373 5.06 -21.57 0.00
C PRO A 373 3.61 -21.22 -0.38
N PRO A 374 3.23 -21.26 -1.67
CA PRO A 374 1.92 -20.78 -2.14
C PRO A 374 0.70 -21.35 -1.42
N ILE A 375 0.78 -22.56 -0.86
CA ILE A 375 -0.29 -23.15 -0.04
C ILE A 375 -0.73 -22.23 1.12
N PHE A 376 0.14 -21.32 1.58
CA PHE A 376 -0.16 -20.36 2.63
C PHE A 376 -0.62 -18.98 2.14
N PHE A 377 -0.78 -18.74 0.83
CA PHE A 377 -1.33 -17.46 0.34
C PHE A 377 -2.69 -17.13 0.97
N GLY A 378 -3.49 -18.13 1.33
CA GLY A 378 -4.77 -17.91 2.00
C GLY A 378 -4.70 -17.28 3.39
N PHE A 379 -3.52 -17.20 3.99
CA PHE A 379 -3.27 -16.50 5.26
C PHE A 379 -2.67 -15.11 5.05
N THR A 380 -2.74 -14.61 3.81
CA THR A 380 -2.26 -13.30 3.41
C THR A 380 -3.37 -12.54 2.69
N THR A 381 -3.11 -11.26 2.42
CA THR A 381 -3.96 -10.40 1.59
C THR A 381 -4.03 -10.85 0.12
N LEU A 382 -3.18 -11.80 -0.31
CA LEU A 382 -3.05 -12.36 -1.65
C LEU A 382 -3.76 -13.73 -1.82
N ASP A 383 -4.74 -14.07 -0.97
CA ASP A 383 -5.47 -15.36 -0.95
C ASP A 383 -5.87 -15.91 -2.34
N ALA A 384 -6.37 -15.05 -3.23
CA ALA A 384 -6.81 -15.50 -4.55
C ALA A 384 -5.64 -15.89 -5.47
N PHE A 385 -4.39 -15.53 -5.18
CA PHE A 385 -3.22 -15.95 -5.99
C PHE A 385 -3.10 -17.47 -6.05
N LEU A 386 -3.52 -18.18 -5.00
CA LEU A 386 -3.50 -19.63 -4.93
C LEU A 386 -4.26 -20.30 -6.08
N VAL A 387 -5.24 -19.64 -6.72
CA VAL A 387 -5.94 -20.21 -7.88
C VAL A 387 -5.06 -20.33 -9.12
N ASN A 388 -4.03 -19.50 -9.23
CA ASN A 388 -3.11 -19.49 -10.37
C ASN A 388 -1.73 -20.06 -10.03
N VAL A 389 -1.70 -21.08 -9.17
CA VAL A 389 -0.47 -21.79 -8.79
C VAL A 389 -0.51 -23.23 -9.32
N PRO A 390 0.50 -23.70 -10.08
CA PRO A 390 0.62 -25.11 -10.46
C PRO A 390 0.72 -26.05 -9.24
N ARG A 391 0.23 -27.30 -9.35
CA ARG A 391 0.19 -28.22 -8.19
C ARG A 391 1.58 -28.56 -7.64
N ASP A 392 2.57 -28.67 -8.51
CA ASP A 392 3.97 -28.92 -8.18
C ASP A 392 4.69 -27.73 -7.54
N ALA A 393 4.13 -26.52 -7.66
CA ALA A 393 4.68 -25.30 -7.05
C ALA A 393 4.12 -25.01 -5.63
N LEU A 394 3.07 -25.70 -5.18
CA LEU A 394 2.32 -25.37 -3.95
C LEU A 394 3.18 -25.27 -2.68
N THR A 395 4.24 -26.06 -2.60
CA THR A 395 5.10 -26.17 -1.41
C THR A 395 6.47 -25.51 -1.59
N THR A 396 6.81 -25.10 -2.80
CA THR A 396 8.08 -24.44 -3.11
C THR A 396 7.95 -22.96 -2.80
N PRO A 397 8.71 -22.40 -1.83
CA PRO A 397 8.62 -20.99 -1.50
C PRO A 397 8.83 -20.11 -2.73
N GLN A 398 7.85 -19.27 -3.03
CA GLN A 398 7.95 -18.24 -4.08
C GLN A 398 8.39 -16.94 -3.42
N ARG A 399 9.18 -16.13 -4.13
CA ARG A 399 9.53 -14.78 -3.70
C ARG A 399 8.79 -13.79 -4.58
N LEU A 400 7.75 -13.17 -4.03
CA LEU A 400 6.85 -12.35 -4.83
C LEU A 400 7.44 -10.99 -5.15
N MET A 401 8.28 -10.44 -4.28
CA MET A 401 8.79 -9.07 -4.42
C MET A 401 10.29 -9.01 -4.11
N ALA A 402 10.92 -7.87 -4.38
CA ALA A 402 12.34 -7.69 -4.07
C ALA A 402 12.62 -7.86 -2.56
N GLY A 403 13.65 -8.64 -2.23
CA GLY A 403 14.32 -8.57 -0.94
C GLY A 403 15.39 -7.46 -0.90
N PRO A 404 16.02 -7.21 0.26
CA PRO A 404 17.05 -6.18 0.40
C PRO A 404 18.25 -6.43 -0.54
N GLU A 405 18.59 -7.69 -0.81
CA GLU A 405 19.60 -8.09 -1.78
C GLU A 405 19.29 -7.63 -3.20
N GLU A 406 18.02 -7.78 -3.62
CA GLU A 406 17.54 -7.42 -4.95
C GLU A 406 17.41 -5.91 -5.08
N ALA A 407 16.89 -5.22 -4.06
CA ALA A 407 16.81 -3.77 -4.03
C ALA A 407 18.18 -3.10 -4.25
N LEU A 408 19.22 -3.55 -3.56
CA LEU A 408 20.59 -3.05 -3.77
C LEU A 408 21.15 -3.39 -5.15
N ARG A 409 20.81 -4.58 -5.68
CA ARG A 409 21.22 -5.00 -7.03
C ARG A 409 20.55 -4.11 -8.09
N TYR A 410 19.25 -3.86 -7.97
CA TYR A 410 18.51 -2.97 -8.85
C TYR A 410 19.03 -1.55 -8.79
N GLY A 411 19.31 -1.03 -7.58
CA GLY A 411 19.94 0.26 -7.39
C GLY A 411 21.29 0.36 -8.12
N ALA A 412 22.17 -0.64 -7.98
CA ALA A 412 23.45 -0.67 -8.69
C ALA A 412 23.28 -0.70 -10.23
N LEU A 413 22.33 -1.49 -10.73
CA LEU A 413 22.03 -1.58 -12.16
C LEU A 413 21.44 -0.29 -12.74
N LEU A 414 20.58 0.40 -11.98
CA LEU A 414 20.07 1.74 -12.32
C LEU A 414 21.15 2.82 -12.28
N GLY A 415 22.24 2.58 -11.56
CA GLY A 415 23.19 3.64 -11.21
C GLY A 415 22.61 4.59 -10.16
N ALA A 416 21.72 4.09 -9.28
CA ALA A 416 21.21 4.81 -8.13
C ALA A 416 22.36 5.17 -7.18
N ARG A 417 22.30 6.34 -6.55
CA ARG A 417 23.24 6.70 -5.47
C ARG A 417 22.77 6.14 -4.13
N TYR A 418 21.45 6.18 -3.91
CA TYR A 418 20.80 5.72 -2.70
C TYR A 418 19.69 4.73 -3.02
N VAL A 419 19.51 3.75 -2.14
CA VAL A 419 18.31 2.90 -2.07
C VAL A 419 17.63 3.19 -0.74
N VAL A 420 16.34 3.51 -0.80
CA VAL A 420 15.47 3.72 0.35
C VAL A 420 14.50 2.54 0.43
N PRO A 421 14.46 1.82 1.57
CA PRO A 421 13.44 0.78 1.76
C PRO A 421 12.06 1.44 1.84
N CYS A 422 11.09 0.88 1.14
CA CYS A 422 9.70 1.33 1.14
C CYS A 422 8.78 0.11 0.98
N ALA A 423 7.47 0.33 0.91
CA ALA A 423 6.45 -0.73 0.78
C ALA A 423 6.60 -1.84 1.84
N ASP A 424 7.16 -1.51 3.01
CA ASP A 424 7.63 -2.45 4.04
C ASP A 424 6.79 -2.38 5.32
N GLY A 425 5.76 -1.54 5.32
CA GLY A 425 4.98 -1.24 6.52
C GLY A 425 5.83 -0.57 7.60
N GLY A 426 6.91 0.15 7.29
CA GLY A 426 7.91 0.68 8.23
C GLY A 426 7.44 1.76 9.23
N ALA A 427 6.14 1.83 9.55
CA ALA A 427 5.57 2.77 10.51
C ALA A 427 4.48 2.10 11.39
N PRO A 428 4.27 2.57 12.63
CA PRO A 428 3.35 1.95 13.59
C PRO A 428 1.92 1.72 13.11
N TRP A 429 1.38 2.67 12.36
CA TRP A 429 0.03 2.58 11.81
C TRP A 429 -0.15 1.53 10.70
N TYR A 430 0.93 1.01 10.14
CA TYR A 430 0.90 -0.15 9.24
C TYR A 430 1.01 -1.47 10.03
N TRP A 431 1.80 -1.49 11.10
CA TRP A 431 1.94 -2.68 11.97
C TRP A 431 0.62 -3.09 12.61
N ARG A 432 -0.21 -2.11 12.99
CA ARG A 432 -1.57 -2.36 13.48
C ARG A 432 -2.41 -3.15 12.50
N GLU A 433 -2.22 -2.92 11.21
CA GLU A 433 -2.95 -3.57 10.13
C GLU A 433 -2.29 -4.89 9.68
N GLY A 434 -1.26 -5.34 10.41
CA GLY A 434 -0.53 -6.57 10.10
C GLY A 434 0.50 -6.43 8.98
N MET A 435 0.93 -5.21 8.65
CA MET A 435 1.97 -4.95 7.65
C MET A 435 3.23 -4.42 8.32
N GLY A 436 4.38 -5.08 8.13
CA GLY A 436 5.66 -4.65 8.67
C GLY A 436 6.00 -5.23 10.05
N PRO A 437 7.26 -5.03 10.50
CA PRO A 437 7.80 -5.60 11.75
C PRO A 437 7.34 -4.83 12.99
N ARG A 438 7.37 -5.45 14.18
CA ARG A 438 7.04 -4.79 15.45
C ARG A 438 8.30 -4.25 16.12
N TYR A 439 8.35 -2.95 16.43
CA TYR A 439 9.48 -2.39 17.19
C TYR A 439 9.25 -2.50 18.70
N ALA A 440 10.35 -2.73 19.44
CA ALA A 440 10.33 -2.72 20.90
C ALA A 440 9.82 -1.36 21.43
N GLY A 441 8.86 -1.41 22.37
CA GLY A 441 8.24 -0.21 22.94
C GLY A 441 7.01 0.30 22.19
N TYR A 442 6.59 -0.36 21.11
CA TYR A 442 5.30 -0.09 20.49
C TYR A 442 4.15 -0.58 21.40
N PRO A 443 3.19 0.28 21.80
CA PRO A 443 2.16 -0.07 22.78
C PRO A 443 0.98 -0.87 22.20
N GLY A 444 0.88 -0.99 20.88
CA GLY A 444 -0.23 -1.68 20.22
C GLY A 444 0.04 -3.18 20.02
N GLU A 445 -0.96 -4.01 20.33
CA GLU A 445 -1.04 -5.39 19.85
C GLU A 445 -1.48 -5.36 18.37
N PRO A 446 -0.81 -6.07 17.46
CA PRO A 446 -1.27 -6.26 16.09
C PRO A 446 -2.58 -7.00 16.00
N VAL A 447 -3.27 -6.76 14.88
CA VAL A 447 -4.53 -7.42 14.56
C VAL A 447 -4.42 -8.94 14.64
N GLU A 448 -5.52 -9.57 15.06
CA GLU A 448 -5.66 -11.01 15.09
C GLU A 448 -5.33 -11.61 13.70
N GLY A 449 -4.32 -12.49 13.64
CA GLY A 449 -3.83 -13.08 12.40
C GLY A 449 -2.56 -12.45 11.82
N ALA A 450 -2.10 -11.30 12.33
CA ALA A 450 -0.77 -10.78 12.04
C ALA A 450 0.32 -11.62 12.72
N SER A 451 1.55 -11.57 12.19
CA SER A 451 2.69 -12.23 12.83
C SER A 451 2.88 -11.74 14.27
N ASN A 452 3.07 -12.68 15.21
CA ASN A 452 3.46 -12.40 16.59
C ASN A 452 4.98 -12.29 16.76
N MET A 453 5.75 -12.51 15.69
CA MET A 453 7.20 -12.30 15.73
C MET A 453 7.52 -10.81 15.67
N ASP A 454 8.60 -10.42 16.36
CA ASP A 454 9.16 -9.06 16.28
C ASP A 454 9.55 -8.71 14.83
N GLU A 455 10.04 -9.69 14.07
CA GLU A 455 10.36 -9.59 12.64
C GLU A 455 10.01 -10.88 11.90
N ASN A 456 9.50 -10.77 10.67
CA ASN A 456 9.45 -11.90 9.74
C ASN A 456 10.44 -11.63 8.59
N PRO A 457 11.64 -12.23 8.58
CA PRO A 457 12.66 -11.93 7.57
C PRO A 457 12.24 -12.30 6.13
N ASP A 458 11.23 -13.17 5.99
CA ASP A 458 10.72 -13.58 4.70
C ASP A 458 9.55 -12.70 4.21
N ALA A 459 8.90 -11.88 5.04
CA ALA A 459 7.75 -11.07 4.60
C ALA A 459 7.74 -9.63 5.12
N ASP A 460 8.21 -9.40 6.34
CA ASP A 460 8.17 -8.11 7.02
C ASP A 460 9.49 -7.90 7.78
N PRO A 461 10.63 -7.79 7.06
CA PRO A 461 11.90 -7.48 7.69
C PRO A 461 11.94 -6.04 8.19
N TYR A 462 12.82 -5.77 9.15
CA TYR A 462 13.16 -4.41 9.52
C TYR A 462 13.71 -3.64 8.31
N PRO A 463 13.23 -2.41 8.03
CA PRO A 463 13.76 -1.57 6.96
C PRO A 463 15.29 -1.44 7.00
N GLU A 464 15.88 -1.49 8.21
CA GLU A 464 17.32 -1.38 8.45
C GLU A 464 18.12 -2.59 7.99
N ARG A 465 17.46 -3.73 7.71
CA ARG A 465 18.07 -4.89 7.06
C ARG A 465 18.76 -4.50 5.76
N LEU A 466 18.23 -3.54 5.00
CA LEU A 466 18.86 -3.03 3.79
C LEU A 466 20.28 -2.50 4.06
N ALA A 467 20.45 -1.75 5.15
CA ALA A 467 21.75 -1.19 5.53
C ALA A 467 22.72 -2.27 6.02
N GLU A 468 22.22 -3.31 6.69
CA GLU A 468 23.03 -4.47 7.06
C GLU A 468 23.55 -5.23 5.85
N VAL A 469 22.67 -5.55 4.90
CA VAL A 469 23.04 -6.24 3.66
C VAL A 469 24.03 -5.39 2.86
N ARG A 470 23.82 -4.08 2.78
CA ARG A 470 24.76 -3.17 2.12
C ARG A 470 26.13 -3.15 2.79
N LYS A 471 26.18 -3.13 4.12
CA LYS A 471 27.43 -3.19 4.89
C LYS A 471 28.15 -4.52 4.66
N ALA A 472 27.43 -5.64 4.68
CA ALA A 472 27.98 -6.97 4.43
C ALA A 472 28.55 -7.13 3.02
N ARG A 473 27.91 -6.53 2.01
CA ARG A 473 28.38 -6.54 0.62
C ARG A 473 29.61 -5.68 0.37
N GLY A 474 29.79 -4.59 1.11
CA GLY A 474 30.92 -3.66 0.94
C GLY A 474 30.83 -2.75 -0.30
N GLU A 475 30.01 -3.08 -1.30
CA GLU A 475 29.85 -2.31 -2.54
C GLU A 475 28.39 -2.01 -2.90
N GLY A 476 28.19 -1.13 -3.90
CA GLY A 476 26.87 -0.74 -4.41
C GLY A 476 26.35 0.59 -3.85
N PRO A 477 25.09 0.95 -4.16
CA PRO A 477 24.47 2.18 -3.69
C PRO A 477 24.39 2.23 -2.16
N GLU A 478 24.36 3.42 -1.60
CA GLU A 478 24.18 3.61 -0.15
C GLU A 478 22.75 3.25 0.26
N ALA A 479 22.60 2.56 1.39
CA ALA A 479 21.29 2.36 1.99
C ALA A 479 20.91 3.62 2.79
N LEU A 480 19.82 4.26 2.43
CA LEU A 480 19.31 5.46 3.09
C LEU A 480 17.98 5.14 3.76
N LEU A 481 18.00 4.99 5.08
CA LEU A 481 16.79 4.80 5.85
C LEU A 481 16.06 6.14 5.99
N LEU A 482 14.82 6.21 5.50
CA LEU A 482 13.91 7.31 5.75
C LEU A 482 12.76 6.85 6.63
N ARG A 483 12.26 7.74 7.48
CA ARG A 483 11.05 7.57 8.28
C ARG A 483 9.95 8.48 7.77
N PRO A 484 8.67 8.10 7.93
CA PRO A 484 7.55 9.01 7.70
C PRO A 484 7.79 10.36 8.37
N GLY A 485 7.63 11.45 7.62
CA GLY A 485 7.95 12.79 8.09
C GLY A 485 9.36 13.27 7.74
N GLU A 486 10.26 12.40 7.28
CA GLU A 486 11.56 12.80 6.77
C GLU A 486 11.51 13.14 5.28
N ALA A 487 12.28 14.16 4.90
CA ALA A 487 12.36 14.62 3.54
C ALA A 487 13.82 14.75 3.06
N LEU A 488 14.02 14.48 1.78
CA LEU A 488 15.27 14.72 1.08
C LEU A 488 15.22 16.08 0.42
N ARG A 489 16.16 16.95 0.77
CA ARG A 489 16.42 18.18 0.03
C ARG A 489 17.62 18.00 -0.88
N TRP A 490 17.43 18.23 -2.17
CA TRP A 490 18.43 18.02 -3.21
C TRP A 490 18.83 19.35 -3.85
N ARG A 491 20.06 19.82 -3.56
CA ARG A 491 20.62 21.09 -4.07
C ARG A 491 21.87 20.87 -4.91
N GLY A 492 21.87 19.84 -5.77
CA GLY A 492 23.05 19.46 -6.56
C GLY A 492 24.24 18.98 -5.72
N ALA A 493 24.02 18.71 -4.43
CA ALA A 493 25.03 18.22 -3.50
C ALA A 493 25.43 16.78 -3.84
N ARG A 494 26.67 16.40 -3.49
CA ARG A 494 27.13 15.00 -3.58
C ARG A 494 26.33 14.07 -2.65
N LYS A 495 25.80 14.59 -1.55
CA LYS A 495 24.98 13.88 -0.55
C LYS A 495 23.68 14.67 -0.28
N PRO A 496 22.51 14.02 -0.18
CA PRO A 496 21.28 14.69 0.24
C PRO A 496 21.39 15.26 1.63
N GLU A 497 20.62 16.31 1.87
CA GLU A 497 20.25 16.73 3.21
C GLU A 497 18.94 16.05 3.60
N VAL A 498 18.95 15.33 4.72
CA VAL A 498 17.75 14.71 5.31
C VAL A 498 17.20 15.69 6.34
N LEU A 499 15.93 16.08 6.17
CA LEU A 499 15.21 17.01 7.02
C LEU A 499 14.09 16.26 7.74
N SER A 500 13.91 16.51 9.03
CA SER A 500 12.77 15.98 9.80
C SER A 500 11.66 17.03 9.85
N THR A 501 10.42 16.61 9.66
CA THR A 501 9.26 17.49 9.77
C THR A 501 8.85 17.62 11.24
N PRO A 502 8.76 18.84 11.81
CA PRO A 502 8.33 19.04 13.18
C PRO A 502 6.94 18.41 13.45
N GLY A 503 6.82 17.65 14.54
CA GLY A 503 5.60 16.92 14.90
C GLY A 503 5.42 15.58 14.18
N PHE A 504 6.44 15.14 13.45
CA PHE A 504 6.54 13.83 12.78
C PHE A 504 7.93 13.25 13.01
N GLU A 505 8.41 13.29 14.26
CA GLU A 505 9.75 12.83 14.63
C GLU A 505 9.72 11.37 15.07
N TRP A 506 10.55 10.53 14.44
CA TRP A 506 10.60 9.09 14.71
C TRP A 506 10.88 8.82 16.21
N PRO A 507 9.94 8.17 16.94
CA PRO A 507 9.97 8.15 18.40
C PRO A 507 10.68 6.92 18.96
N PHE A 508 10.89 5.90 18.13
CA PHE A 508 11.66 4.73 18.50
C PHE A 508 13.13 5.11 18.38
N GLY A 509 13.92 4.95 19.44
CA GLY A 509 15.34 5.28 19.42
C GLY A 509 16.09 4.53 18.31
N ASN A 510 17.42 4.65 18.28
CA ASN A 510 18.19 3.82 17.37
C ASN A 510 17.91 2.34 17.72
N TRP A 511 17.24 1.58 16.84
CA TRP A 511 16.76 0.22 17.09
C TRP A 511 17.87 -0.77 17.52
N ARG A 512 19.13 -0.36 17.36
CA ARG A 512 20.35 -1.05 17.82
C ARG A 512 20.64 -0.89 19.32
N GLU A 513 19.99 0.04 20.00
CA GLU A 513 20.13 0.20 21.44
C GLU A 513 19.07 -0.64 22.15
N PRO A 514 19.47 -1.54 23.07
CA PRO A 514 18.49 -2.28 23.85
C PRO A 514 17.59 -1.30 24.61
N ALA A 515 16.29 -1.61 24.68
CA ALA A 515 15.34 -0.81 25.43
C ALA A 515 15.90 -0.50 26.83
N PRO A 516 15.83 0.77 27.29
CA PRO A 516 16.36 1.12 28.60
C PRO A 516 15.69 0.24 29.66
N GLN A 517 16.50 -0.54 30.39
CA GLN A 517 15.98 -1.38 31.45
C GLN A 517 15.22 -0.51 32.46
N PRO A 518 14.03 -0.94 32.92
CA PRO A 518 13.32 -0.20 33.96
C PRO A 518 14.24 -0.08 35.17
N ARG A 519 14.47 1.15 35.62
CA ARG A 519 15.31 1.42 36.80
C ARG A 519 14.76 0.60 37.96
N SER A 520 15.54 -0.40 38.38
CA SER A 520 15.30 -1.18 39.58
C SER A 520 15.16 -0.22 40.77
N THR A 521 13.94 -0.01 41.24
CA THR A 521 13.68 0.63 42.53
C THR A 521 14.00 -0.39 43.62
N SER A 522 15.29 -0.60 43.87
CA SER A 522 15.73 -1.47 44.95
C SER A 522 15.79 -0.71 46.28
N ARG A 523 15.17 -1.35 47.29
CA ARG A 523 15.46 -1.29 48.73
C ARG A 523 14.71 -0.28 49.59
N THR A 524 13.45 -0.61 49.91
CA THR A 524 12.91 -0.36 51.25
C THR A 524 13.53 -1.38 52.21
N ARG A 525 14.50 -0.94 53.02
CA ARG A 525 14.97 -1.72 54.18
C ARG A 525 13.85 -1.75 55.21
N GLN A 526 13.25 -2.91 55.45
CA GLN A 526 12.54 -3.18 56.70
C GLN A 526 13.56 -3.13 57.84
N ARG A 527 13.36 -2.19 58.77
CA ARG A 527 13.95 -2.25 60.11
C ARG A 527 12.91 -2.90 61.01
N GLU A 528 13.19 -4.12 61.44
CA GLU A 528 12.64 -4.68 62.67
C GLU A 528 13.19 -3.88 63.86
N THR A 529 12.31 -3.39 64.73
CA THR A 529 12.62 -3.18 66.15
C THR A 529 11.34 -3.22 66.98
N ARG A 530 11.25 -4.29 67.78
CA ARG A 530 10.60 -4.47 69.08
C ARG A 530 9.09 -4.40 69.21
#